data_AF-A0A1C6FU78-F1
#
_entry.id   AF-A0A1C6FU78-F1
#
_cell.length_a   1.000
_cell.length_b   1.000
_cell.length_c   1.000
_cell.angle_alpha   90.00
_cell.angle_beta   90.00
_cell.angle_gamma   90.00
#
_symmetry.space_group_name_H-M   'P 1'
#
loop_
_entity.id
_entity.type
_entity.pdbx_description
1 polymer ?
#
loop_
_entity_poly.entity_id
_entity_poly.type
_entity_poly.pdbx_seq_one_letter_code
_entity_poly.pdbx_strand_id
1 'polypeptide(L)' 'MENNKVTSEDIIIKIDYSSNSTIDRFIDLLKANNIEVKSLSRDEYLIKI' A
#
# COMPACT_ATOMS: atom_id res chain seq x y z
N MET A 1 -9.09 -14.83 11.36
CA MET A 1 -9.08 -14.08 10.09
C MET A 1 -9.04 -12.61 10.47
N GLU A 2 -7.96 -11.89 10.13
CA GLU A 2 -7.85 -10.45 10.43
C GLU A 2 -8.90 -9.70 9.59
N ASN A 3 -9.91 -9.14 10.27
CA ASN A 3 -10.83 -8.19 9.66
C ASN A 3 -10.09 -6.86 9.53
N ASN A 4 -9.44 -6.63 8.40
CA ASN A 4 -8.99 -5.28 8.01
C ASN A 4 -10.25 -4.44 7.76
N LYS A 5 -10.75 -3.81 8.82
CA LYS A 5 -11.91 -2.92 8.77
C LYS A 5 -11.45 -1.65 8.05
N VAL A 6 -11.73 -1.55 6.76
CA VAL A 6 -11.42 -0.39 5.93
C VAL A 6 -12.23 0.79 6.48
N THR A 7 -11.58 1.65 7.25
CA THR A 7 -12.17 2.92 7.71
C THR A 7 -12.16 3.93 6.57
N SER A 8 -12.98 4.98 6.63
CA SER A 8 -13.11 6.01 5.58
C SER A 8 -11.82 6.80 5.26
N GLU A 9 -10.72 6.46 5.93
CA GLU A 9 -9.38 7.06 5.83
C GLU A 9 -8.36 6.09 5.20
N ASP A 10 -8.79 4.86 4.89
CA ASP A 10 -7.96 3.82 4.29
C ASP A 10 -8.07 3.83 2.76
N ILE A 11 -6.93 3.84 2.08
CA ILE A 11 -6.85 3.75 0.62
C ILE A 11 -6.28 2.39 0.23
N ILE A 12 -6.98 1.67 -0.64
CA ILE A 12 -6.44 0.47 -1.29
C ILE A 12 -5.91 0.86 -2.66
N ILE A 13 -4.62 0.64 -2.89
CA ILE A 13 -3.99 0.84 -4.20
C ILE A 13 -3.64 -0.51 -4.80
N LYS A 14 -4.11 -0.72 -6.04
CA LYS A 14 -3.69 -1.83 -6.90
C LYS A 14 -2.75 -1.30 -7.97
N ILE A 15 -1.54 -1.83 -8.04
CA ILE A 15 -0.50 -1.38 -8.96
C ILE A 15 -0.25 -2.45 -10.01
N ASP A 16 -0.60 -2.16 -11.25
CA ASP A 16 -0.32 -3.06 -12.37
C ASP A 16 1.19 -3.04 -12.69
N TYR A 17 1.90 -4.07 -12.22
CA TYR A 17 3.36 -4.08 -12.15
C TYR A 17 3.98 -4.50 -13.49
N SER A 18 4.07 -3.56 -14.44
CA SER A 18 4.98 -3.78 -15.57
C SER A 18 6.46 -3.76 -15.14
N SER A 19 6.78 -3.19 -13.97
CA SER A 19 8.13 -3.21 -13.37
C SER A 19 8.07 -3.18 -11.83
N ASN A 20 8.54 -4.24 -11.18
CA ASN A 20 8.56 -4.37 -9.71
C ASN A 20 9.37 -3.26 -9.01
N SER A 21 10.43 -2.76 -9.63
CA SER A 21 11.31 -1.74 -9.04
C SER A 21 10.64 -0.38 -8.82
N THR A 22 9.58 -0.08 -9.57
CA THR A 22 8.80 1.16 -9.42
C THR A 22 7.92 1.11 -8.17
N ILE A 23 7.42 -0.09 -7.82
CA ILE A 23 6.61 -0.28 -6.62
C ILE A 23 7.45 -0.06 -5.37
N ASP A 24 8.63 -0.68 -5.30
CA ASP A 24 9.50 -0.56 -4.13
C ASP A 24 9.81 0.92 -3.81
N ARG A 25 10.13 1.72 -4.84
CA ARG A 25 10.36 3.18 -4.69
C ARG A 25 9.13 3.94 -4.23
N PHE A 26 7.95 3.58 -4.73
CA PHE A 26 6.70 4.22 -4.31
C PHE A 26 6.40 3.92 -2.83
N ILE A 27 6.57 2.67 -2.41
CA ILE A 27 6.38 2.25 -1.02
C ILE A 27 7.40 2.94 -0.10
N ASP A 28 8.65 3.03 -0.50
CA ASP A 28 9.70 3.73 0.25
C ASP A 28 9.36 5.22 0.43
N LEU A 29 8.83 5.87 -0.61
CA LEU A 29 8.40 7.27 -0.54
C LEU A 29 7.25 7.46 0.46
N LEU A 30 6.26 6.57 0.48
CA LEU A 30 5.16 6.64 1.45
C LEU A 30 5.69 6.48 2.88
N LYS A 31 6.54 5.48 3.13
CA LYS A 31 7.15 5.25 4.45
C LYS A 31 8.00 6.42 4.91
N ALA A 32 8.76 7.06 4.00
CA ALA A 32 9.55 8.24 4.30
C ALA A 32 8.72 9.46 4.73
N ASN A 33 7.43 9.47 4.40
CA ASN A 33 6.46 10.50 4.81
C ASN A 33 5.57 10.05 5.99
N ASN A 34 6.00 9.03 6.73
CA ASN A 34 5.28 8.46 7.88
C ASN A 34 3.89 7.90 7.56
N ILE A 35 3.65 7.53 6.30
CA ILE A 35 2.42 6.89 5.89
C ILE A 35 2.52 5.38 6.15
N GLU A 36 1.54 4.80 6.84
CA GLU A 36 1.51 3.37 7.10
C GLU A 36 1.07 2.61 5.84
N VAL A 37 1.88 1.65 5.41
CA VAL A 37 1.60 0.82 4.24
C VAL A 37 1.64 -0.66 4.61
N LYS A 38 0.53 -1.37 4.38
CA LYS A 38 0.38 -2.82 4.59
C LYS A 38 0.14 -3.51 3.25
N SER A 39 1.01 -4.43 2.85
CA SER A 39 0.77 -5.27 1.67
C SER A 39 -0.41 -6.22 1.94
N LEU A 40 -1.36 -6.26 1.00
CA LEU A 40 -2.49 -7.19 1.00
C LEU A 40 -2.25 -8.36 0.03
N SER A 41 -1.64 -8.07 -1.12
CA SER A 41 -1.19 -9.04 -2.13
C SER A 41 0.13 -8.57 -2.76
N ARG A 42 0.59 -9.26 -3.82
CA ARG A 42 1.79 -8.87 -4.59
C ARG A 42 1.69 -7.46 -5.17
N ASP A 43 0.49 -7.06 -5.57
CA ASP A 43 0.18 -5.84 -6.31
C ASP A 43 -0.84 -4.94 -5.60
N GLU A 44 -1.39 -5.38 -4.46
CA GLU A 44 -2.36 -4.63 -3.66
C GLU A 44 -1.80 -4.22 -2.31
N TYR A 45 -1.99 -2.94 -1.98
CA TYR A 45 -1.48 -2.30 -0.77
C TYR A 45 -2.59 -1.50 -0.10
N LEU A 46 -2.67 -1.63 1.22
CA LEU A 46 -3.46 -0.78 2.10
C LEU A 46 -2.59 0.36 2.59
N ILE A 47 -3.03 1.59 2.36
CA ILE A 47 -2.41 2.82 2.83
C ILE A 47 -3.34 3.42 3.87
N LYS A 48 -2.82 3.69 5.06
CA LYS A 48 -3.54 4.42 6.11
C LYS A 48 -3.00 5.84 6.18
N ILE A 49 -3.90 6.82 6.10
CA ILE A 49 -3.61 8.25 6.14
C ILE A 49 -4.01 8.82 7.50
#